data_AF-A0A2G2LLG4-F1
#
_entry.id   AF-A0A2G2LLG4-F1
#
_cell.length_a   1.000
_cell.length_b   1.000
_cell.length_c   1.000
_cell.angle_alpha   90.00
_cell.angle_beta   90.00
_cell.angle_gamma   90.00
#
_symmetry.space_group_name_H-M   'P 1'
#
loop_
_entity.id
_entity.type
_entity.pdbx_description
1 polymer ?
#
loop_
_entity_poly.entity_id
_entity_poly.type
_entity_poly.pdbx_seq_one_letter_code
_entity_poly.pdbx_strand_id
1 'polypeptide(L)'
;MTNSKTLSALAPWITFGVVVLSMWKWLLDSQLGANSFNLGFLAGFLPIVWIGIVIKKRQGRLSTTAHQMLTSSISLAGLMLTAPLVFTIAQSYHLINNGIPMRLNALFFGAFIIIIGNAIPKVLVPLGAKQCSSATEQSLKRFGGWMFVIAGFGYAFIWLVLPVPMAKDWALPILALPIMLLIARTFMVRLRHSQT
;
A
#
# COMPACT_ATOMS: atom_id res chain seq x y z
N MET A 1 -15.75 6.01 -5.72
CA MET A 1 -16.14 4.98 -4.73
C MET A 1 -16.30 3.67 -5.48
N THR A 2 -15.26 2.84 -5.52
CA THR A 2 -15.41 1.46 -6.01
C THR A 2 -16.29 0.69 -5.02
N ASN A 3 -17.20 -0.13 -5.53
CA ASN A 3 -18.12 -0.90 -4.72
C ASN A 3 -17.29 -1.87 -3.86
N SER A 4 -17.16 -1.62 -2.56
CA SER A 4 -16.30 -2.39 -1.64
C SER A 4 -16.63 -3.90 -1.64
N LYS A 5 -17.82 -4.27 -2.13
CA LYS A 5 -18.21 -5.66 -2.37
C LYS A 5 -17.35 -6.33 -3.46
N THR A 6 -17.07 -5.66 -4.57
CA THR A 6 -16.31 -6.26 -5.68
C THR A 6 -14.85 -6.50 -5.28
N LEU A 7 -14.22 -5.54 -4.60
CA LEU A 7 -12.84 -5.70 -4.12
C LEU A 7 -12.71 -6.86 -3.12
N SER A 8 -13.67 -6.99 -2.20
CA SER A 8 -13.69 -8.07 -1.21
C SER A 8 -13.87 -9.46 -1.84
N ALA A 9 -14.63 -9.56 -2.94
CA ALA A 9 -14.84 -10.80 -3.68
C ALA A 9 -13.58 -11.26 -4.43
N LEU A 10 -12.71 -10.32 -4.81
CA LEU A 10 -11.45 -10.61 -5.50
C LEU A 10 -10.30 -11.01 -4.55
N ALA A 11 -10.43 -10.76 -3.25
CA ALA A 11 -9.37 -11.00 -2.28
C ALA A 11 -8.82 -12.45 -2.27
N PRO A 12 -9.65 -13.52 -2.35
CA PRO A 12 -9.16 -14.90 -2.43
C PRO A 12 -8.37 -15.16 -3.73
N TRP A 13 -8.86 -14.65 -4.86
CA TRP A 13 -8.22 -14.79 -6.16
C TRP A 13 -6.86 -14.08 -6.22
N ILE A 14 -6.78 -12.88 -5.67
CA ILE A 14 -5.52 -12.14 -5.55
C ILE A 14 -4.53 -12.91 -4.68
N THR A 15 -5.00 -13.44 -3.54
CA THR A 15 -4.15 -14.23 -2.63
C THR A 15 -3.62 -15.47 -3.33
N PHE A 16 -4.50 -16.21 -4.00
CA PHE A 16 -4.12 -17.39 -4.78
C PHE A 16 -3.11 -17.03 -5.87
N GLY A 17 -3.34 -15.94 -6.61
CA GLY A 17 -2.40 -15.43 -7.60
C GLY A 17 -1.01 -15.11 -7.02
N VAL A 18 -0.95 -14.46 -5.85
CA VAL A 18 0.33 -14.18 -5.17
C VAL A 18 1.03 -15.48 -4.79
N VAL A 19 0.32 -16.47 -4.24
CA VAL A 19 0.90 -17.77 -3.86
C VAL A 19 1.43 -18.50 -5.09
N VAL A 20 0.63 -18.61 -6.15
CA VAL A 20 1.02 -19.28 -7.41
C VAL A 20 2.24 -18.59 -8.03
N LEU A 21 2.24 -17.27 -8.16
CA LEU A 21 3.36 -16.53 -8.74
C LEU A 21 4.61 -16.61 -7.87
N SER A 22 4.45 -16.58 -6.54
CA SER A 22 5.58 -16.72 -5.61
C SER A 22 6.20 -18.12 -5.70
N MET A 23 5.36 -19.15 -5.79
CA MET A 23 5.79 -20.54 -5.98
C MET A 23 6.44 -20.75 -7.36
N TRP A 24 5.88 -20.16 -8.40
CA TRP A 24 6.46 -20.17 -9.75
C TRP A 24 7.85 -19.53 -9.77
N LYS A 25 7.99 -18.34 -9.16
CA LYS A 25 9.27 -17.67 -9.05
C LYS A 25 10.27 -18.50 -8.22
N TRP A 26 9.82 -19.11 -7.12
CA TRP A 26 10.67 -20.00 -6.33
C TRP A 26 11.17 -21.20 -7.15
N LEU A 27 10.32 -21.78 -8.01
CA LEU A 27 10.74 -22.85 -8.92
C LEU A 27 11.81 -22.37 -9.92
N LEU A 28 11.67 -21.15 -10.47
CA LEU A 28 12.68 -20.57 -11.35
C LEU A 28 14.01 -20.31 -10.62
N ASP A 29 13.96 -19.70 -9.44
CA ASP A 29 15.15 -19.33 -8.65
C ASP A 29 15.84 -20.55 -8.01
N SER A 30 15.10 -21.65 -7.75
CA SER A 30 15.68 -22.87 -7.18
C SER A 30 16.73 -23.52 -8.07
N GLN A 31 16.70 -23.26 -9.39
CA GLN A 31 17.77 -23.65 -10.31
C GLN A 31 19.02 -22.75 -10.26
N LEU A 32 18.89 -21.54 -9.70
CA LEU A 32 19.93 -20.49 -9.70
C LEU A 32 20.60 -20.27 -8.33
N GLY A 33 20.23 -21.05 -7.30
CA GLY A 33 21.00 -21.19 -6.05
C GLY A 33 20.99 -20.00 -5.08
N ALA A 34 20.20 -18.95 -5.31
CA ALA A 34 20.22 -17.74 -4.50
C ALA A 34 18.93 -17.50 -3.68
N ASN A 35 19.08 -17.39 -2.35
CA ASN A 35 18.19 -16.71 -1.39
C ASN A 35 16.68 -17.02 -1.49
N SER A 36 16.31 -18.29 -1.51
CA SER A 36 14.92 -18.79 -1.50
C SER A 36 14.11 -18.49 -0.23
N PHE A 37 14.74 -17.98 0.83
CA PHE A 37 14.10 -17.72 2.13
C PHE A 37 13.05 -16.60 2.11
N ASN A 38 13.32 -15.50 1.39
CA ASN A 38 12.42 -14.34 1.37
C ASN A 38 11.11 -14.60 0.59
N LEU A 39 11.14 -15.51 -0.40
CA LEU A 39 9.99 -15.86 -1.22
C LEU A 39 9.02 -16.82 -0.51
N GLY A 40 9.54 -17.76 0.28
CA GLY A 40 8.72 -18.64 1.10
C GLY A 40 7.91 -17.89 2.15
N PHE A 41 8.47 -16.82 2.72
CA PHE A 41 7.78 -15.99 3.71
C PHE A 41 6.58 -15.24 3.12
N LEU A 42 6.73 -14.67 1.92
CA LEU A 42 5.65 -14.00 1.20
C LEU A 42 4.52 -14.96 0.79
N ALA A 43 4.88 -16.17 0.34
CA ALA A 43 3.91 -17.20 -0.05
C ALA A 43 3.11 -17.74 1.16
N GLY A 44 3.73 -17.83 2.34
CA GLY A 44 3.08 -18.33 3.56
C GLY A 44 2.20 -17.30 4.28
N PHE A 45 2.58 -16.02 4.26
CA PHE A 45 1.92 -14.98 5.07
C PHE A 45 0.45 -14.77 4.71
N LEU A 46 0.12 -14.63 3.43
CA LEU A 46 -1.27 -14.36 3.01
C LEU A 46 -2.24 -15.52 3.33
N PRO A 47 -1.90 -16.81 3.08
CA PRO A 47 -2.71 -17.94 3.54
C PRO A 47 -2.93 -17.95 5.07
N ILE A 48 -1.90 -17.67 5.86
CA ILE A 48 -2.00 -17.62 7.32
C ILE A 48 -2.99 -16.54 7.76
N VAL A 49 -2.93 -15.36 7.16
CA VAL A 49 -3.87 -14.26 7.43
C VAL A 49 -5.31 -14.68 7.11
N TRP A 50 -5.53 -15.38 6.00
CA TRP A 50 -6.86 -15.90 5.63
C TRP A 50 -7.39 -16.93 6.61
N ILE A 51 -6.56 -17.88 7.05
CA ILE A 51 -6.93 -18.87 8.07
C ILE A 51 -7.38 -18.15 9.34
N GLY A 52 -6.64 -17.12 9.78
CA GLY A 52 -7.01 -16.31 10.94
C GLY A 52 -8.37 -15.61 10.79
N ILE A 53 -8.68 -15.08 9.60
CA ILE A 53 -9.99 -14.47 9.31
C ILE A 53 -11.11 -15.49 9.34
N VAL A 54 -10.91 -16.66 8.71
CA VAL A 54 -11.91 -17.75 8.70
C VAL A 54 -12.21 -18.23 10.11
N ILE A 55 -11.18 -18.39 10.95
CA ILE A 55 -11.33 -18.78 12.36
C ILE A 55 -12.14 -17.72 13.13
N LYS A 56 -11.75 -16.44 13.04
CA LYS A 56 -12.46 -15.37 13.76
C LYS A 56 -13.90 -15.17 13.26
N LYS A 57 -14.17 -15.40 11.97
CA LYS A 57 -15.52 -15.38 11.40
C LYS A 57 -16.38 -16.52 11.94
N ARG A 58 -15.84 -17.74 12.01
CA ARG A 58 -16.53 -18.91 12.61
C ARG A 58 -16.87 -18.67 14.08
N GLN A 59 -16.03 -17.93 14.81
CA GLN A 59 -16.27 -17.58 16.21
C GLN A 59 -17.33 -16.48 16.41
N GLY A 60 -17.93 -15.92 15.35
CA GLY A 60 -18.90 -14.82 15.46
C GLY A 60 -18.32 -13.50 15.96
N ARG A 61 -16.98 -13.38 16.07
CA ARG A 61 -16.28 -12.22 16.64
C ARG A 61 -16.02 -11.09 15.64
N LEU A 62 -16.40 -11.25 14.37
CA LEU A 62 -16.20 -10.25 13.33
C LEU A 62 -17.54 -9.65 12.89
N SER A 63 -17.69 -8.34 13.09
CA SER A 63 -18.75 -7.55 12.46
C SER A 63 -18.59 -7.57 10.93
N THR A 64 -19.71 -7.51 10.20
CA THR A 64 -19.75 -7.48 8.72
C THR A 64 -18.92 -6.33 8.15
N THR A 65 -18.96 -5.16 8.78
CA THR A 65 -18.16 -3.98 8.39
C THR A 65 -16.67 -4.22 8.59
N ALA A 66 -16.27 -4.82 9.72
CA ALA A 66 -14.87 -5.12 10.03
C ALA A 66 -14.30 -6.17 9.06
N HIS A 67 -15.10 -7.18 8.71
CA HIS A 67 -14.73 -8.18 7.70
C HIS A 67 -14.49 -7.54 6.33
N GLN A 68 -15.36 -6.61 5.91
CA GLN A 68 -15.23 -5.93 4.64
C GLN A 68 -13.97 -5.04 4.59
N MET A 69 -13.68 -4.32 5.67
CA MET A 69 -12.45 -3.52 5.79
C MET A 69 -11.21 -4.41 5.71
N LEU A 70 -11.16 -5.50 6.48
CA LEU A 70 -10.02 -6.44 6.47
C LEU A 70 -9.78 -7.06 5.10
N THR A 71 -10.83 -7.57 4.46
CA THR A 71 -10.73 -8.16 3.10
C THR A 71 -10.32 -7.13 2.05
N SER A 72 -10.75 -5.87 2.16
CA SER A 72 -10.32 -4.79 1.27
C SER A 72 -8.84 -4.43 1.47
N SER A 73 -8.33 -4.40 2.70
CA SER A 73 -6.92 -4.13 2.97
C SER A 73 -6.02 -5.28 2.51
N ILE A 74 -6.46 -6.53 2.67
CA ILE A 74 -5.72 -7.70 2.22
C ILE A 74 -5.68 -7.80 0.70
N SER A 75 -6.80 -7.54 0.02
CA SER A 75 -6.80 -7.49 -1.45
C SER A 75 -5.87 -6.39 -1.97
N LEU A 76 -5.89 -5.22 -1.35
CA LEU A 76 -4.99 -4.12 -1.71
C LEU A 76 -3.52 -4.49 -1.49
N ALA A 77 -3.17 -5.06 -0.33
CA ALA A 77 -1.81 -5.52 -0.04
C ALA A 77 -1.38 -6.66 -1.00
N GLY A 78 -2.29 -7.57 -1.32
CA GLY A 78 -2.06 -8.63 -2.29
C GLY A 78 -1.71 -8.05 -3.66
N LEU A 79 -2.51 -7.09 -4.17
CA LEU A 79 -2.23 -6.41 -5.43
C LEU A 79 -0.88 -5.69 -5.43
N MET A 80 -0.51 -5.07 -4.31
CA MET A 80 0.81 -4.43 -4.16
C MET A 80 1.97 -5.40 -4.27
N LEU A 81 1.78 -6.66 -3.86
CA LEU A 81 2.79 -7.69 -3.96
C LEU A 81 2.77 -8.36 -5.35
N THR A 82 1.59 -8.58 -5.93
CA THR A 82 1.44 -9.22 -7.24
C THR A 82 2.15 -8.43 -8.34
N ALA A 83 1.93 -7.11 -8.40
CA ALA A 83 2.48 -6.26 -9.46
C ALA A 83 4.02 -6.33 -9.60
N PRO A 84 4.83 -6.07 -8.56
CA PRO A 84 6.30 -6.20 -8.64
C PRO A 84 6.75 -7.62 -8.95
N LEU A 85 6.01 -8.62 -8.49
CA LEU A 85 6.37 -10.03 -8.68
C LEU A 85 6.18 -10.44 -10.14
N VAL A 86 5.11 -9.99 -10.79
CA VAL A 86 4.89 -10.14 -12.24
C VAL A 86 6.01 -9.47 -13.03
N PHE A 87 6.42 -8.25 -12.68
CA PHE A 87 7.53 -7.57 -13.37
C PHE A 87 8.86 -8.30 -13.19
N THR A 88 9.10 -8.90 -12.02
CA THR A 88 10.31 -9.67 -11.77
C THR A 88 10.35 -10.95 -12.61
N ILE A 89 9.22 -11.65 -12.72
CA ILE A 89 9.11 -12.84 -13.58
C ILE A 89 9.26 -12.45 -15.06
N ALA A 90 8.66 -11.35 -15.51
CA ALA A 90 8.85 -10.86 -16.87
C ALA A 90 10.32 -10.55 -17.19
N GLN A 91 11.07 -10.05 -16.21
CA GLN A 91 12.50 -9.81 -16.32
C GLN A 91 13.31 -11.12 -16.43
N SER A 92 12.96 -12.18 -15.68
CA SER A 92 13.68 -13.46 -15.75
C SER A 92 13.54 -14.14 -17.12
N TYR A 93 12.47 -13.87 -17.87
CA TYR A 93 12.31 -14.35 -19.24
C TYR A 93 12.95 -13.43 -20.30
N HIS A 94 13.71 -12.40 -19.90
CA HIS A 94 14.30 -11.41 -20.80
C HIS A 94 13.28 -10.70 -21.72
N LEU A 95 11.99 -10.70 -21.38
CA LEU A 95 10.94 -10.04 -22.17
C LEU A 95 11.05 -8.51 -22.11
N ILE A 96 11.79 -7.99 -21.13
CA ILE A 96 11.88 -6.55 -20.85
C ILE A 96 13.36 -6.18 -20.60
N ASN A 97 13.80 -5.07 -21.19
CA ASN A 97 15.16 -4.57 -21.05
C ASN A 97 15.50 -4.19 -19.59
N ASN A 98 16.78 -4.29 -19.24
CA ASN A 98 17.34 -3.98 -17.94
C ASN A 98 17.03 -2.51 -17.57
N GLY A 99 16.23 -2.32 -16.52
CA GLY A 99 15.86 -1.00 -15.96
C GLY A 99 14.38 -0.61 -16.11
N ILE A 100 13.68 -1.14 -17.11
CA ILE A 100 12.23 -0.89 -17.26
C ILE A 100 11.41 -1.49 -16.09
N PRO A 101 11.67 -2.73 -15.60
CA PRO A 101 10.92 -3.30 -14.48
C PRO A 101 10.99 -2.42 -13.23
N MET A 102 12.15 -1.81 -12.97
CA MET A 102 12.35 -0.91 -11.84
C MET A 102 11.49 0.35 -11.97
N ARG A 103 11.46 0.96 -13.16
CA ARG A 103 10.63 2.15 -13.43
C ARG A 103 9.14 1.83 -13.35
N LEU A 104 8.70 0.72 -13.94
CA LEU A 104 7.30 0.29 -13.88
C LEU A 104 6.85 0.05 -12.45
N ASN A 105 7.67 -0.62 -11.64
CA ASN A 105 7.37 -0.84 -10.24
C ASN A 105 7.27 0.48 -9.46
N ALA A 106 8.20 1.42 -9.72
CA ALA A 106 8.15 2.73 -9.09
C ALA A 106 6.93 3.57 -9.53
N LEU A 107 6.57 3.55 -10.81
CA LEU A 107 5.35 4.20 -11.31
C LEU A 107 4.10 3.61 -10.66
N PHE A 108 4.03 2.28 -10.55
CA PHE A 108 2.95 1.59 -9.86
C PHE A 108 2.87 2.01 -8.38
N PHE A 109 4.02 2.09 -7.69
CA PHE A 109 4.07 2.52 -6.30
C PHE A 109 3.66 4.00 -6.12
N GLY A 110 4.09 4.89 -7.03
CA GLY A 110 3.65 6.29 -7.03
C GLY A 110 2.15 6.42 -7.25
N ALA A 111 1.59 5.70 -8.23
CA ALA A 111 0.15 5.64 -8.48
C ALA A 111 -0.62 5.11 -7.26
N PHE A 112 -0.07 4.09 -6.61
CA PHE A 112 -0.64 3.53 -5.39
C PHE A 112 -0.73 4.56 -4.25
N ILE A 113 0.34 5.31 -4.03
CA ILE A 113 0.36 6.40 -3.02
C ILE A 113 -0.70 7.46 -3.35
N ILE A 114 -0.85 7.83 -4.63
CA ILE A 114 -1.90 8.77 -5.07
C ILE A 114 -3.29 8.24 -4.74
N ILE A 115 -3.54 6.95 -5.03
CA ILE A 115 -4.83 6.31 -4.74
C ILE A 115 -5.11 6.31 -3.23
N ILE A 116 -4.12 5.92 -2.41
CA ILE A 116 -4.26 5.97 -0.94
C ILE A 116 -4.53 7.39 -0.47
N GLY A 117 -3.75 8.38 -0.90
CA GLY A 117 -3.92 9.77 -0.48
C GLY A 117 -5.32 10.30 -0.76
N ASN A 118 -5.91 9.90 -1.89
CA ASN A 118 -7.30 10.22 -2.25
C ASN A 118 -8.33 9.41 -1.46
N ALA A 119 -7.99 8.18 -1.06
CA ALA A 119 -8.85 7.29 -0.30
C ALA A 119 -8.83 7.58 1.22
N ILE A 120 -7.86 8.34 1.74
CA ILE A 120 -7.82 8.76 3.14
C ILE A 120 -9.18 9.39 3.49
N PRO A 121 -9.95 8.77 4.38
CA PRO A 121 -11.34 9.11 4.55
C PRO A 121 -11.47 10.55 5.05
N LYS A 122 -12.06 11.39 4.21
CA LYS A 122 -12.54 12.75 4.57
C LYS A 122 -13.76 12.72 5.49
N VAL A 123 -14.17 11.51 5.91
CA VAL A 123 -15.38 11.22 6.67
C VAL A 123 -15.19 11.69 8.12
N LEU A 124 -16.08 12.58 8.53
CA LEU A 124 -16.22 13.04 9.90
C LEU A 124 -16.67 11.84 10.75
N VAL A 125 -15.91 11.49 11.79
CA VAL A 125 -16.44 10.62 12.85
C VAL A 125 -17.58 11.40 13.50
N PRO A 126 -18.76 10.79 13.74
CA PRO A 126 -19.90 11.50 14.32
C PRO A 126 -19.49 12.25 15.59
N LEU A 127 -19.93 13.51 15.66
CA LEU A 127 -19.52 14.57 16.59
C LEU A 127 -19.62 14.20 18.09
N GLY A 128 -20.30 13.12 18.44
CA GLY A 128 -20.52 12.68 19.83
C GLY A 128 -19.35 11.93 20.49
N ALA A 129 -18.28 11.57 19.77
CA ALA A 129 -17.23 10.69 20.29
C ALA A 129 -15.87 11.35 20.56
N LYS A 130 -15.67 12.64 20.29
CA LYS A 130 -14.36 13.30 20.43
C LYS A 130 -14.44 14.68 21.06
N GLN A 131 -13.60 14.91 22.07
CA GLN A 131 -13.39 16.20 22.77
C GLN A 131 -12.63 17.25 21.93
N CYS A 132 -12.32 16.99 20.65
CA CYS A 132 -11.60 17.89 19.77
C CYS A 132 -12.52 18.56 18.75
N SER A 133 -12.17 19.80 18.35
CA SER A 133 -12.77 20.51 17.20
C SER A 133 -12.78 19.63 15.95
N SER A 134 -13.98 19.27 15.49
CA SER A 134 -14.21 18.44 14.30
C SER A 134 -13.67 19.09 13.02
N ALA A 135 -13.69 20.42 12.95
CA ALA A 135 -13.14 21.20 11.85
C ALA A 135 -11.61 21.06 11.75
N THR A 136 -10.91 21.11 12.88
CA THR A 136 -9.45 20.95 12.92
C THR A 136 -9.04 19.55 12.47
N GLU A 137 -9.71 18.51 12.96
CA GLU A 137 -9.43 17.12 12.57
C GLU A 137 -9.65 16.88 11.07
N GLN A 138 -10.75 17.42 10.51
CA GLN A 138 -11.03 17.26 9.08
C GLN A 138 -10.03 18.03 8.20
N SER A 139 -9.62 19.24 8.62
CA SER A 139 -8.61 20.03 7.91
C SER A 139 -7.27 19.28 7.81
N LEU A 140 -6.87 18.61 8.90
CA LEU A 140 -5.63 17.86 8.98
C LEU A 140 -5.68 16.61 8.10
N LYS A 141 -6.79 15.86 8.10
CA LYS A 141 -6.99 14.71 7.21
C LYS A 141 -6.93 15.10 5.74
N ARG A 142 -7.57 16.22 5.36
CA ARG A 142 -7.52 16.72 3.98
C ARG A 142 -6.11 17.13 3.58
N PHE A 143 -5.41 17.83 4.47
CA PHE A 143 -4.02 18.18 4.23
C PHE A 143 -3.16 16.92 4.03
N GLY A 144 -3.27 15.94 4.91
CA GLY A 144 -2.53 14.69 4.77
C GLY A 144 -2.82 13.95 3.47
N GLY A 145 -4.09 13.83 3.10
CA GLY A 145 -4.49 13.25 1.81
C GLY A 145 -3.81 13.94 0.62
N TRP A 146 -3.85 15.27 0.56
CA TRP A 146 -3.17 16.04 -0.49
C TRP A 146 -1.66 15.88 -0.48
N MET A 147 -1.04 15.88 0.70
CA MET A 147 0.40 15.69 0.84
C MET A 147 0.83 14.33 0.29
N PHE A 148 0.08 13.25 0.54
CA PHE A 148 0.34 11.94 -0.07
C PHE A 148 0.14 11.96 -1.58
N VAL A 149 -0.90 12.61 -2.10
CA VAL A 149 -1.12 12.73 -3.55
C VAL A 149 0.05 13.43 -4.23
N ILE A 150 0.49 14.56 -3.70
CA ILE A 150 1.65 15.32 -4.23
C ILE A 150 2.93 14.47 -4.13
N ALA A 151 3.13 13.75 -3.03
CA ALA A 151 4.26 12.83 -2.85
C ALA A 151 4.30 11.76 -3.94
N GLY A 152 3.15 11.11 -4.18
CA GLY A 152 3.05 10.04 -5.18
C GLY A 152 3.27 10.53 -6.60
N PHE A 153 2.78 11.73 -6.94
CA PHE A 153 3.08 12.37 -8.23
C PHE A 153 4.56 12.72 -8.35
N GLY A 154 5.16 13.35 -7.34
CA GLY A 154 6.59 13.67 -7.33
C GLY A 154 7.46 12.42 -7.49
N TYR A 155 7.13 11.36 -6.76
CA TYR A 155 7.81 10.07 -6.85
C TYR A 155 7.70 9.47 -8.26
N ALA A 156 6.48 9.36 -8.81
CA ALA A 156 6.27 8.84 -10.15
C ALA A 156 7.01 9.67 -11.22
N PHE A 157 6.97 11.00 -11.08
CA PHE A 157 7.61 11.94 -12.01
C PHE A 157 9.14 11.80 -12.00
N ILE A 158 9.75 11.70 -10.81
CA ILE A 158 11.20 11.44 -10.68
C ILE A 158 11.59 10.16 -11.41
N TRP A 159 10.84 9.08 -11.19
CA TRP A 159 11.11 7.79 -11.84
C TRP A 159 10.80 7.74 -13.33
N LEU A 160 10.03 8.70 -13.85
CA LEU A 160 9.75 8.83 -15.27
C LEU A 160 10.86 9.63 -15.98
N VAL A 161 11.31 10.72 -15.37
CA VAL A 161 12.20 11.70 -16.03
C VAL A 161 13.67 11.48 -15.73
N LEU A 162 14.05 11.14 -14.49
CA LEU A 162 15.46 11.07 -14.11
C LEU A 162 16.11 9.75 -14.57
N PRO A 163 17.44 9.74 -14.76
CA PRO A 163 18.23 8.52 -14.84
C PRO A 163 18.05 7.66 -13.58
N VAL A 164 18.05 6.33 -13.74
CA VAL A 164 17.84 5.37 -12.63
C VAL A 164 18.72 5.64 -11.39
N PRO A 165 20.03 5.92 -11.49
CA PRO A 165 20.83 6.18 -10.29
C PRO A 165 20.34 7.41 -9.52
N MET A 166 20.11 8.53 -10.21
CA MET A 166 19.60 9.75 -9.57
C MET A 166 18.18 9.57 -9.03
N ALA A 167 17.33 8.84 -9.75
CA ALA A 167 15.97 8.56 -9.29
C ALA A 167 15.96 7.85 -7.94
N LYS A 168 16.89 6.90 -7.69
CA LYS A 168 17.02 6.21 -6.39
C LYS A 168 17.31 7.19 -5.25
N ASP A 169 18.23 8.13 -5.47
CA ASP A 169 18.68 9.07 -4.45
C ASP A 169 17.58 10.09 -4.10
N TRP A 170 16.81 10.55 -5.09
CA TRP A 170 15.78 11.58 -4.92
C TRP A 170 14.40 11.03 -4.54
N ALA A 171 14.13 9.76 -4.82
CA ALA A 171 12.83 9.14 -4.57
C ALA A 171 12.47 8.98 -3.09
N LEU A 172 13.46 8.82 -2.20
CA LEU A 172 13.18 8.69 -0.77
C LEU A 172 12.93 10.06 -0.10
N PRO A 173 13.76 11.10 -0.33
CA PRO A 173 13.50 12.45 0.19
C PRO A 173 12.13 13.01 -0.21
N ILE A 174 11.70 12.82 -1.48
CA ILE A 174 10.40 13.34 -1.95
C ILE A 174 9.22 12.71 -1.21
N LEU A 175 9.34 11.45 -0.77
CA LEU A 175 8.32 10.77 0.03
C LEU A 175 8.40 11.14 1.51
N ALA A 176 9.61 11.37 2.03
CA ALA A 176 9.83 11.72 3.43
C ALA A 176 9.31 13.12 3.78
N LEU A 177 9.46 14.09 2.88
CA LEU A 177 9.10 15.49 3.11
C LEU A 177 7.60 15.69 3.46
N PRO A 178 6.65 15.08 2.73
CA PRO A 178 5.23 15.10 3.08
C PRO A 178 4.91 14.56 4.48
N ILE A 179 5.59 13.49 4.90
CA ILE A 179 5.43 12.89 6.23
C ILE A 179 5.94 13.86 7.29
N MET A 180 7.12 14.46 7.08
CA MET A 180 7.68 15.46 7.99
C MET A 180 6.77 16.67 8.14
N LEU A 181 6.20 17.18 7.05
CA LEU A 181 5.23 18.29 7.09
C LEU A 181 3.94 17.93 7.82
N LEU A 182 3.46 16.69 7.66
CA LEU A 182 2.28 16.21 8.37
C LEU A 182 2.53 16.11 9.88
N ILE A 183 3.70 15.61 10.28
CA ILE A 183 4.14 15.55 11.68
C ILE A 183 4.30 16.97 12.25
N ALA A 184 4.98 17.87 11.56
CA ALA A 184 5.13 19.26 12.00
C ALA A 184 3.76 19.92 12.23
N ARG A 185 2.82 19.71 11.30
CA ARG A 185 1.47 20.26 11.41
C ARG A 185 0.67 19.65 12.56
N THR A 186 0.79 18.34 12.84
CA THR A 186 0.13 17.73 14.00
C THR A 186 0.68 18.28 15.30
N PHE A 187 2.00 18.49 15.41
CA PHE A 187 2.63 19.10 16.58
C PHE A 187 2.15 20.55 16.80
N MET A 188 2.11 21.37 15.75
CA MET A 188 1.63 22.77 15.86
C MET A 188 0.18 22.84 16.37
N VAL A 189 -0.71 21.97 15.85
CA VAL A 189 -2.10 21.90 16.31
C VAL A 189 -2.19 21.48 17.77
N ARG A 190 -1.36 20.52 18.20
CA ARG A 190 -1.32 20.04 19.59
C ARG A 190 -0.83 21.12 20.55
N LEU A 191 0.20 21.87 20.19
CA LEU A 191 0.74 22.96 21.01
C LEU A 191 -0.29 24.07 21.22
N ARG A 192 -1.05 24.43 20.19
CA ARG A 192 -2.09 25.46 20.28
C ARG A 192 -3.23 25.10 21.24
N HIS A 193 -3.56 23.82 21.35
CA HIS A 193 -4.57 23.33 22.29
C HIS A 193 -4.11 23.26 23.74
N SER A 194 -2.80 23.25 24.01
CA SER A 194 -2.27 23.23 25.38
C SER A 194 -2.29 24.60 26.07
N GLN A 195 -2.56 25.67 25.32
CA GLN A 195 -2.54 27.06 25.83
C GLN A 195 -3.93 27.63 26.11
N THR A 196 -4.99 26.89 25.80
CA THR A 196 -6.41 27.25 26.01
C THR A 196 -7.02 26.36 27.07
#